data_AF-A0A135I6B6-F1
#
_entry.id   AF-A0A135I6B6-F1
#
_cell.length_a   1.000
_cell.length_b   1.000
_cell.length_c   1.000
_cell.angle_alpha   90.00
_cell.angle_beta   90.00
_cell.angle_gamma   90.00
#
_symmetry.space_group_name_H-M   'P 1'
#
loop_
_entity.id
_entity.type
_entity.pdbx_description
1 polymer ?
#
loop_
_entity_poly.entity_id
_entity_poly.type
_entity_poly.pdbx_seq_one_letter_code
_entity_poly.pdbx_strand_id
1 'polypeptide(L)'
;MNDWVRFESIEIKREGYYVRYDPMVIGFEKSTPFVSVRIIDDIPVSRCKEIAELEYQYWFKKFPIPLQVNIRYEKPRDNYSEQITGCSYICGETLTEYRWGGFNQDELNKEMPLETRIKRIYEGLECFTSSEGRVKSKQERLARKLLKFWAVVSLVVFPAIVAFLGWSTPVFAAISLMYAWYKCADKLLLINGQKLKTAKEIEKEKKQQLMEHYYYHCSKNPEAFEALKLENFQINQANKRNSKLNEMKSFPLEQN
;
A
#
# COMPACT_ATOMS: atom_id res chain seq x y z
N MET A 1 -2.53 -25.90 -4.97
CA MET A 1 -2.39 -24.75 -4.05
C MET A 1 -3.36 -24.99 -2.93
N ASN A 2 -2.84 -25.29 -1.73
CA ASN A 2 -3.64 -25.55 -0.54
C ASN A 2 -4.49 -24.33 -0.20
N ASP A 3 -5.66 -24.57 0.38
CA ASP A 3 -6.49 -23.48 0.87
C ASP A 3 -5.79 -22.82 2.05
N TRP A 4 -5.65 -21.50 1.97
CA TRP A 4 -5.01 -20.70 3.00
C TRP A 4 -6.04 -19.82 3.71
N VAL A 5 -5.78 -19.57 4.99
CA VAL A 5 -6.59 -18.68 5.84
C VAL A 5 -5.66 -17.64 6.44
N ARG A 6 -5.98 -16.36 6.23
CA ARG A 6 -5.23 -15.22 6.75
C ARG A 6 -6.11 -14.46 7.72
N PHE A 7 -5.59 -14.15 8.90
CA PHE A 7 -6.27 -13.30 9.87
C PHE A 7 -5.84 -11.84 9.72
N GLU A 8 -6.70 -10.92 10.16
CA GLU A 8 -6.41 -9.49 10.15
C GLU A 8 -5.25 -9.15 11.10
N SER A 9 -4.40 -8.22 10.66
CA SER A 9 -3.28 -7.71 11.47
C SER A 9 -3.79 -6.76 12.54
N ILE A 10 -3.25 -6.86 13.75
CA ILE A 10 -3.60 -5.98 14.87
C ILE A 10 -2.56 -4.88 14.98
N GLU A 11 -2.97 -3.62 15.01
CA GLU A 11 -2.08 -2.47 15.21
C GLU A 11 -2.43 -1.74 16.51
N ILE A 12 -1.44 -1.54 17.39
CA ILE A 12 -1.60 -0.90 18.70
C ILE A 12 -0.58 0.23 18.84
N LYS A 13 -1.03 1.42 19.23
CA LYS A 13 -0.14 2.53 19.57
C LYS A 13 0.21 2.51 21.06
N ARG A 14 1.51 2.64 21.36
CA ARG A 14 2.09 2.77 22.70
C ARG A 14 2.74 4.16 22.84
N GLU A 15 3.30 4.44 24.01
CA GLU A 15 4.07 5.67 24.23
C GLU A 15 5.44 5.56 23.53
N GLY A 16 5.66 6.41 22.53
CA GLY A 16 6.91 6.48 21.75
C GLY A 16 7.14 5.43 20.66
N TYR A 17 6.21 4.47 20.50
CA TYR A 17 6.25 3.47 19.44
C TYR A 17 4.87 2.91 19.13
N TYR A 18 4.76 2.14 18.06
CA TYR A 18 3.56 1.34 17.78
C TYR A 18 3.95 -0.07 17.39
N VAL A 19 3.01 -0.99 17.56
CA VAL A 19 3.24 -2.41 17.34
C VAL A 19 2.21 -2.93 16.36
N ARG A 20 2.68 -3.75 15.42
CA ARG A 20 1.83 -4.48 14.49
C ARG A 20 2.05 -5.97 14.67
N TYR A 21 0.99 -6.68 15.05
CA TYR A 21 0.94 -8.14 15.10
C TYR A 21 0.33 -8.66 13.80
N ASP A 22 1.09 -9.43 13.05
CA ASP A 22 0.66 -10.18 11.87
C ASP A 22 0.48 -11.65 12.29
N PRO A 23 -0.77 -12.14 12.38
CA PRO A 23 -1.04 -13.53 12.74
C PRO A 23 -0.49 -14.52 11.70
N MET A 24 -0.28 -15.77 12.13
CA MET A 24 0.12 -16.85 11.23
C MET A 24 -0.91 -17.08 10.13
N VAL A 25 -0.43 -17.33 8.90
CA VAL A 25 -1.27 -17.76 7.78
C VAL A 25 -1.32 -19.28 7.76
N ILE A 26 -2.53 -19.83 7.87
CA ILE A 26 -2.76 -21.28 7.78
C ILE A 26 -2.66 -21.72 6.32
N GLY A 27 -2.09 -22.89 6.06
CA GLY A 27 -1.93 -23.44 4.69
C GLY A 27 -0.65 -23.03 3.96
N PHE A 28 0.24 -22.25 4.60
CA PHE A 28 1.60 -21.99 4.13
C PHE A 28 2.63 -22.69 5.02
N GLU A 29 3.54 -23.44 4.39
CA GLU A 29 4.67 -24.04 5.09
C GLU A 29 5.59 -22.94 5.65
N LYS A 30 6.00 -23.09 6.93
CA LYS A 30 6.91 -22.17 7.65
C LYS A 30 6.37 -20.76 7.94
N SER A 31 5.05 -20.54 7.94
CA SER A 31 4.51 -19.27 8.44
C SER A 31 4.62 -19.20 9.97
N THR A 32 5.15 -18.10 10.49
CA THR A 32 5.10 -17.77 11.91
C THR A 32 4.35 -16.46 12.11
N PRO A 33 3.68 -16.26 13.27
CA PRO A 33 3.24 -14.94 13.68
C PRO A 33 4.43 -13.99 13.81
N PHE A 34 4.21 -12.75 13.39
CA PHE A 34 5.25 -11.73 13.35
C PHE A 34 4.79 -10.45 14.03
N VAL A 35 5.63 -9.90 14.90
CA VAL A 35 5.39 -8.66 15.63
C VAL A 35 6.42 -7.63 15.19
N SER A 36 5.95 -6.56 14.58
CA SER A 36 6.79 -5.41 14.22
C SER A 36 6.63 -4.31 15.26
N VAL A 37 7.64 -4.12 16.10
CA VAL A 37 7.75 -2.99 17.02
C VAL A 37 8.41 -1.85 16.25
N ARG A 38 7.70 -0.74 16.09
CA ARG A 38 8.15 0.41 15.29
C ARG A 38 8.36 1.63 16.18
N ILE A 39 9.61 1.93 16.45
CA ILE A 39 10.01 3.02 17.34
C ILE A 39 9.96 4.35 16.58
N ILE A 40 9.19 5.30 17.11
CA ILE A 40 8.94 6.62 16.52
C ILE A 40 9.81 7.68 17.19
N ASP A 41 9.85 7.65 18.52
CA ASP A 41 10.54 8.63 19.34
C ASP A 41 12.00 8.23 19.57
N ASP A 42 12.77 9.17 20.12
CA ASP A 42 14.18 8.98 20.43
C ASP A 42 14.35 8.21 21.74
N ILE A 43 14.00 6.92 21.68
CA ILE A 43 14.11 5.98 22.79
C ILE A 43 15.53 5.41 22.82
N PRO A 44 16.20 5.38 23.99
CA PRO A 44 17.54 4.81 24.10
C PRO A 44 17.55 3.33 23.71
N VAL A 45 18.68 2.89 23.15
CA VAL A 45 18.82 1.53 22.58
C VAL A 45 18.60 0.42 23.63
N SER A 46 19.05 0.65 24.87
CA SER A 46 18.80 -0.26 26.00
C SER A 46 17.30 -0.46 26.24
N ARG A 47 16.53 0.62 26.20
CA ARG A 47 15.08 0.58 26.38
C ARG A 47 14.38 -0.06 25.18
N CYS A 48 14.91 0.09 23.96
CA CYS A 48 14.37 -0.59 22.78
C CYS A 48 14.46 -2.12 22.91
N LYS A 49 15.56 -2.62 23.49
CA LYS A 49 15.73 -4.04 23.82
C LYS A 49 14.63 -4.50 24.79
N GLU A 50 14.47 -3.80 25.90
CA GLU A 50 13.45 -4.12 26.92
C GLU A 50 12.02 -4.08 26.34
N ILE A 51 11.72 -3.10 25.49
CA ILE A 51 10.42 -2.99 24.82
C ILE A 51 10.13 -4.24 23.97
N ALA A 52 11.11 -4.73 23.20
CA ALA A 52 10.90 -5.93 22.39
C ALA A 52 10.66 -7.19 23.24
N GLU A 53 11.38 -7.32 24.36
CA GLU A 53 11.19 -8.44 25.29
C GLU A 53 9.82 -8.38 25.99
N LEU A 54 9.37 -7.18 26.40
CA LEU A 54 8.04 -6.96 26.97
C LEU A 54 6.92 -7.23 25.95
N GLU A 55 7.06 -6.75 24.72
CA GLU A 55 6.08 -6.99 23.66
C GLU A 55 6.05 -8.48 23.28
N TYR A 56 7.19 -9.17 23.23
CA TYR A 56 7.22 -10.63 23.07
C TYR A 56 6.35 -11.32 24.13
N GLN A 57 6.57 -11.01 25.41
CA GLN A 57 5.79 -11.60 26.50
C GLN A 57 4.31 -11.26 26.42
N TYR A 58 3.96 -10.01 26.09
CA TYR A 58 2.58 -9.58 25.95
C TYR A 58 1.84 -10.36 24.84
N TRP A 59 2.42 -10.42 23.64
CA TRP A 59 1.80 -11.10 22.51
C TRP A 59 1.76 -12.61 22.70
N PHE A 60 2.78 -13.20 23.32
CA PHE A 60 2.79 -14.63 23.63
C PHE A 60 1.72 -15.00 24.68
N LYS A 61 1.53 -14.17 25.72
CA LYS A 61 0.43 -14.35 26.69
C LYS A 61 -0.94 -14.28 26.02
N LYS A 62 -1.10 -13.35 25.07
CA LYS A 62 -2.36 -13.16 24.34
C LYS A 62 -2.64 -14.27 23.33
N PHE A 63 -1.61 -14.66 22.58
CA PHE A 63 -1.66 -15.71 21.56
C PHE A 63 -0.50 -16.68 21.79
N PRO A 64 -0.74 -17.82 22.46
CA PRO A 64 0.29 -18.77 22.85
C PRO A 64 0.75 -19.60 21.64
N ILE A 65 1.50 -18.97 20.75
CA ILE A 65 2.07 -19.52 19.52
C ILE A 65 3.51 -18.98 19.42
N PRO A 66 4.50 -19.83 19.06
CA PRO A 66 5.86 -19.38 18.79
C PRO A 66 5.85 -18.20 17.81
N LEU A 67 6.47 -17.08 18.18
CA LEU A 67 6.39 -15.83 17.41
C LEU A 67 7.74 -15.15 17.28
N GLN A 68 7.84 -14.31 16.25
CA GLN A 68 9.01 -13.47 16.03
C GLN A 68 8.67 -12.01 16.33
N VAL A 69 9.47 -11.33 17.14
CA VAL A 69 9.40 -9.87 17.34
C VAL A 69 10.58 -9.22 16.66
N ASN A 70 10.35 -8.16 15.89
CA ASN A 70 11.39 -7.38 15.23
C ASN A 70 11.26 -5.91 15.58
N ILE A 71 12.39 -5.26 15.81
CA ILE A 71 12.46 -3.81 16.02
C ILE A 71 12.75 -3.13 14.69
N ARG A 72 11.93 -2.13 14.36
CA ARG A 72 12.15 -1.22 13.24
C ARG A 72 12.17 0.21 13.72
N TYR A 73 12.99 1.00 13.04
CA TYR A 73 13.22 2.39 13.36
C TYR A 73 12.65 3.27 12.26
N GLU A 74 11.69 4.13 12.61
CA GLU A 74 11.02 5.00 11.62
C GLU A 74 11.88 6.22 11.22
N LYS A 75 12.85 6.59 12.07
CA LYS A 75 13.86 7.61 11.77
C LYS A 75 15.23 6.95 11.72
N PRO A 76 16.10 7.32 10.76
CA PRO A 76 17.49 6.90 10.78
C PRO A 76 18.15 7.41 12.07
N ARG A 77 19.03 6.58 12.62
CA ARG A 77 19.75 6.83 13.89
C ARG A 77 21.20 6.41 13.73
N ASP A 78 22.04 6.90 14.64
CA ASP A 78 23.44 6.47 14.71
C ASP A 78 23.58 5.12 15.44
N ASN A 79 22.70 4.86 16.40
CA ASN A 79 22.75 3.66 17.24
C ASN A 79 21.48 2.79 17.06
N TYR A 80 21.71 1.48 16.97
CA TYR A 80 20.69 0.47 16.70
C TYR A 80 20.76 -0.64 17.75
N SER A 81 19.62 -1.26 18.08
CA SER A 81 19.52 -2.41 19.02
C SER A 81 20.52 -3.52 18.71
N GLU A 82 20.75 -3.73 17.43
CA GLU A 82 21.63 -4.73 16.83
C GLU A 82 23.08 -4.58 17.30
N GLN A 83 23.50 -3.38 17.70
CA GLN A 83 24.83 -3.14 18.26
C GLN A 83 24.99 -3.76 19.65
N ILE A 84 23.90 -3.92 20.40
CA ILE A 84 23.89 -4.51 21.75
C ILE A 84 23.54 -6.01 21.68
N THR A 85 22.55 -6.36 20.85
CA THR A 85 21.96 -7.71 20.82
C THR A 85 22.54 -8.60 19.72
N GLY A 86 23.30 -8.03 18.77
CA GLY A 86 23.79 -8.70 17.57
C GLY A 86 22.73 -8.92 16.48
N CYS A 87 21.44 -8.73 16.78
CA CYS A 87 20.31 -9.04 15.88
C CYS A 87 19.11 -8.10 16.13
N SER A 88 18.30 -7.84 15.09
CA SER A 88 17.15 -6.91 15.16
C SER A 88 15.84 -7.57 15.59
N TYR A 89 15.88 -8.86 15.93
CA TYR A 89 14.70 -9.66 16.19
C TYR A 89 14.93 -10.69 17.29
N ILE A 90 13.83 -11.00 17.97
CA ILE A 90 13.68 -12.04 18.98
C ILE A 90 12.80 -13.13 18.37
N CYS A 91 13.22 -14.37 18.52
CA CYS A 91 12.37 -15.54 18.28
C CYS A 91 12.18 -16.28 19.61
N GLY A 92 10.98 -16.79 19.85
CA GLY A 92 10.76 -17.62 21.02
C GLY A 92 9.58 -18.57 20.86
N GLU A 93 9.67 -19.67 21.60
CA GLU A 93 8.71 -20.78 21.59
C GLU A 93 7.79 -20.74 22.81
N THR A 94 8.31 -20.27 23.95
CA THR A 94 7.59 -20.20 25.21
C THR A 94 7.80 -18.84 25.87
N LEU A 95 7.06 -18.57 26.95
CA LEU A 95 7.17 -17.29 27.67
C LEU A 95 8.58 -17.06 28.24
N THR A 96 9.30 -18.13 28.57
CA THR A 96 10.62 -18.12 29.21
C THR A 96 11.76 -18.46 28.26
N GLU A 97 11.47 -19.19 27.18
CA GLU A 97 12.46 -19.61 26.19
C GLU A 97 12.32 -18.76 24.92
N TYR A 98 13.01 -17.63 24.93
CA TYR A 98 13.16 -16.74 23.79
C TYR A 98 14.61 -16.27 23.69
N ARG A 99 15.06 -15.96 22.48
CA ARG A 99 16.44 -15.55 22.19
C ARG A 99 16.47 -14.46 21.13
N TRP A 100 17.50 -13.62 21.20
CA TRP A 100 17.84 -12.72 20.11
C TRP A 100 18.45 -13.54 18.97
N GLY A 101 17.89 -13.43 17.76
CA GLY A 101 18.27 -14.26 16.61
C GLY A 101 17.16 -15.22 16.17
N GLY A 102 17.52 -16.16 15.28
CA GLY A 102 16.57 -17.10 14.67
C GLY A 102 16.17 -18.25 15.58
N PHE A 103 15.10 -18.96 15.17
CA PHE A 103 14.77 -20.28 15.71
C PHE A 103 15.90 -21.28 15.38
N ASN A 104 16.22 -22.17 16.31
CA ASN A 104 17.09 -23.30 16.03
C ASN A 104 16.39 -24.31 15.12
N GLN A 105 17.18 -25.22 14.58
CA GLN A 105 16.67 -26.35 13.81
C GLN A 105 15.72 -27.17 14.71
N ASP A 106 14.51 -27.41 14.20
CA ASP A 106 13.42 -28.20 14.81
C ASP A 106 12.60 -27.56 15.95
N GLU A 107 12.95 -26.38 16.44
CA GLU A 107 12.15 -25.65 17.45
C GLU A 107 10.72 -25.40 16.98
N LEU A 108 10.59 -24.90 15.75
CA LEU A 108 9.30 -24.61 15.14
C LEU A 108 8.46 -25.87 14.86
N ASN A 109 9.06 -27.05 14.79
CA ASN A 109 8.33 -28.27 14.48
C ASN A 109 7.74 -28.94 15.73
N LYS A 110 8.30 -28.64 16.91
CA LYS A 110 7.92 -29.27 18.19
C LYS A 110 6.78 -28.53 18.88
N GLU A 111 6.88 -27.20 18.95
CA GLU A 111 5.99 -26.37 19.78
C GLU A 111 4.85 -25.73 18.98
N MET A 112 4.82 -25.86 17.65
CA MET A 112 3.80 -25.23 16.83
C MET A 112 2.44 -25.92 17.01
N PRO A 113 1.37 -25.18 17.39
CA PRO A 113 0.05 -25.76 17.54
C PRO A 113 -0.54 -26.23 16.21
N LEU A 114 -1.41 -27.24 16.26
CA LEU A 114 -2.21 -27.68 15.11
C LEU A 114 -3.10 -26.56 14.56
N GLU A 115 -3.38 -26.57 13.26
CA GLU A 115 -4.18 -25.55 12.58
C GLU A 115 -5.56 -25.29 13.23
N THR A 116 -6.19 -26.34 13.76
CA THR A 116 -7.48 -26.23 14.48
C THR A 116 -7.35 -25.43 15.78
N ARG A 117 -6.25 -25.59 16.50
CA ARG A 117 -5.95 -24.83 17.73
C ARG A 117 -5.57 -23.39 17.40
N ILE A 118 -4.85 -23.16 16.30
CA ILE A 118 -4.52 -21.81 15.82
C ILE A 118 -5.80 -21.03 15.50
N LYS A 119 -6.75 -21.65 14.78
CA LYS A 119 -8.06 -21.02 14.51
C LYS A 119 -8.78 -20.62 15.80
N ARG A 120 -8.72 -21.47 16.83
CA ARG A 120 -9.31 -21.17 18.14
C ARG A 120 -8.61 -20.03 18.86
N ILE A 121 -7.28 -19.98 18.82
CA ILE A 121 -6.49 -18.91 19.45
C ILE A 121 -6.82 -17.55 18.82
N TYR A 122 -7.10 -17.51 17.52
CA TYR A 122 -7.50 -16.31 16.79
C TYR A 122 -9.02 -16.13 16.67
N GLU A 123 -9.82 -16.85 17.47
CA GLU A 123 -11.27 -16.63 17.53
C GLU A 123 -11.55 -15.18 17.96
N GLY A 124 -12.11 -14.39 17.04
CA GLY A 124 -12.37 -12.96 17.23
C GLY A 124 -11.61 -12.03 16.27
N LEU A 125 -10.63 -12.55 15.51
CA LEU A 125 -10.04 -11.81 14.39
C LEU A 125 -10.81 -12.07 13.10
N GLU A 126 -10.98 -11.02 12.29
CA GLU A 126 -11.52 -11.17 10.95
C GLU A 126 -10.59 -12.09 10.13
N CYS A 127 -11.17 -13.03 9.40
CA CYS A 127 -10.42 -13.99 8.60
C CYS A 127 -10.77 -13.88 7.12
N PHE A 128 -9.75 -14.01 6.28
CA PHE A 128 -9.83 -13.99 4.83
C PHE A 128 -9.38 -15.35 4.31
N THR A 129 -10.21 -15.93 3.44
CA THR A 129 -9.96 -17.26 2.90
C THR A 129 -9.49 -17.20 1.44
N SER A 130 -8.77 -18.24 1.01
CA SER A 130 -8.35 -18.41 -0.39
C SER A 130 -9.53 -18.38 -1.37
N SER A 131 -10.71 -18.85 -0.96
CA SER A 131 -11.93 -18.88 -1.77
C SER A 131 -12.47 -17.47 -2.04
N GLU A 132 -12.54 -16.62 -1.02
CA GLU A 132 -12.92 -15.20 -1.17
C GLU A 132 -11.93 -14.44 -2.05
N GLY A 133 -10.62 -14.69 -1.86
CA GLY A 133 -9.57 -14.13 -2.71
C GLY A 133 -9.72 -14.55 -4.17
N ARG A 134 -10.08 -15.81 -4.44
CA ARG A 134 -10.35 -16.32 -5.80
C ARG A 134 -11.60 -15.68 -6.42
N VAL A 135 -12.66 -15.45 -5.65
CA VAL A 135 -13.88 -14.79 -6.15
C VAL A 135 -13.57 -13.36 -6.58
N LYS A 136 -12.88 -12.58 -5.74
CA LYS A 136 -12.47 -11.20 -6.05
C LYS A 136 -11.56 -11.14 -7.28
N SER A 137 -10.57 -12.02 -7.35
CA SER A 137 -9.65 -12.10 -8.50
C SER A 137 -10.35 -12.50 -9.80
N LYS A 138 -11.30 -13.44 -9.76
CA LYS A 138 -12.14 -13.80 -10.91
C LYS A 138 -12.96 -12.61 -11.38
N GLN A 139 -13.57 -11.86 -10.46
CA GLN A 139 -14.35 -10.66 -10.79
C GLN A 139 -13.48 -9.58 -11.44
N GLU A 140 -12.29 -9.31 -10.91
CA GLU A 140 -11.34 -8.37 -11.52
C GLU A 140 -10.83 -8.84 -12.90
N ARG A 141 -10.65 -10.15 -13.09
CA ARG A 141 -10.25 -10.72 -14.38
C ARG A 141 -11.37 -10.60 -15.42
N LEU A 142 -12.63 -10.81 -15.01
CA LEU A 142 -13.80 -10.58 -15.86
C LEU A 142 -13.94 -9.11 -16.22
N ALA A 143 -13.82 -8.21 -15.25
CA ALA A 143 -13.84 -6.76 -15.49
C ALA A 143 -12.75 -6.33 -16.48
N ARG A 144 -11.52 -6.82 -16.31
CA ARG A 144 -10.42 -6.56 -17.26
C ARG A 144 -10.69 -7.12 -18.66
N LYS A 145 -11.29 -8.31 -18.76
CA LYS A 145 -11.68 -8.88 -20.07
C LYS A 145 -12.76 -8.03 -20.75
N LEU A 146 -13.79 -7.63 -20.01
CA LEU A 146 -14.85 -6.73 -20.50
C LEU A 146 -14.29 -5.40 -20.97
N LEU A 147 -13.39 -4.79 -20.19
CA LEU A 147 -12.78 -3.51 -20.53
C LEU A 147 -11.89 -3.62 -21.77
N LYS A 148 -11.10 -4.69 -21.89
CA LYS A 148 -10.33 -4.97 -23.12
C LYS A 148 -11.24 -5.19 -24.33
N PHE A 149 -12.32 -5.94 -24.17
CA PHE A 149 -13.30 -6.16 -25.24
C PHE A 149 -13.93 -4.84 -25.71
N TRP A 150 -14.40 -4.02 -24.78
CA TRP A 150 -14.95 -2.70 -25.07
C TRP A 150 -13.95 -1.77 -25.75
N ALA A 151 -12.68 -1.78 -25.33
CA ALA A 151 -11.64 -1.00 -25.97
C ALA A 151 -11.42 -1.42 -27.43
N VAL A 152 -11.39 -2.72 -27.72
CA VAL A 152 -11.24 -3.24 -29.10
C VAL A 152 -12.46 -2.88 -29.95
N VAL A 153 -13.67 -3.06 -29.43
CA VAL A 153 -14.91 -2.70 -30.13
C VAL A 153 -14.94 -1.20 -30.44
N SER A 154 -14.59 -0.35 -29.47
CA SER A 154 -14.58 1.10 -29.65
C SER A 154 -13.50 1.58 -30.63
N LEU A 155 -12.31 0.97 -30.63
CA LEU A 155 -11.16 1.42 -31.43
C LEU A 155 -11.18 0.85 -32.86
N VAL A 156 -11.74 -0.34 -33.06
CA VAL A 156 -11.66 -1.06 -34.35
C VAL A 156 -13.04 -1.19 -34.99
N VAL A 157 -14.03 -1.70 -34.24
CA VAL A 157 -15.35 -2.02 -34.80
C VAL A 157 -16.14 -0.75 -35.10
N PHE A 158 -16.13 0.23 -34.18
CA PHE A 158 -16.85 1.49 -34.37
C PHE A 158 -16.32 2.27 -35.59
N PRO A 159 -15.00 2.50 -35.76
CA PRO A 159 -14.48 3.17 -36.95
C PRO A 159 -14.68 2.37 -38.23
N ALA A 160 -14.61 1.04 -38.20
CA ALA A 160 -14.88 0.20 -39.37
C ALA A 160 -16.36 0.29 -39.81
N ILE A 161 -17.31 0.31 -38.87
CA ILE A 161 -18.73 0.51 -39.17
C ILE A 161 -18.97 1.90 -39.75
N VAL A 162 -18.37 2.94 -39.17
CA VAL A 162 -18.48 4.32 -39.69
C VAL A 162 -17.90 4.43 -41.09
N ALA A 163 -16.74 3.81 -41.35
CA ALA A 163 -16.13 3.78 -42.68
C ALA A 163 -17.01 3.02 -43.69
N PHE A 164 -17.56 1.87 -43.31
CA PHE A 164 -18.46 1.08 -44.15
C PHE A 164 -19.74 1.85 -44.49
N LEU A 165 -20.42 2.43 -43.50
CA LEU A 165 -21.63 3.24 -43.69
C LEU A 165 -21.35 4.52 -44.50
N GLY A 166 -20.19 5.13 -44.30
CA GLY A 166 -19.70 6.26 -45.08
C GLY A 166 -19.52 5.93 -46.56
N TRP A 167 -19.18 4.68 -46.90
CA TRP A 167 -19.08 4.23 -48.29
C TRP A 167 -20.44 3.85 -48.89
N SER A 168 -21.32 3.23 -48.10
CA SER A 168 -22.62 2.76 -48.60
C SER A 168 -23.65 3.88 -48.83
N THR A 169 -23.49 5.06 -48.22
CA THR A 169 -24.44 6.16 -48.37
C THR A 169 -23.75 7.52 -48.48
N PRO A 170 -24.01 8.30 -49.55
CA PRO A 170 -23.39 9.62 -49.74
C PRO A 170 -23.78 10.62 -48.63
N VAL A 171 -24.89 10.36 -47.92
CA VAL A 171 -25.35 11.14 -46.77
C VAL A 171 -24.35 11.07 -45.60
N PHE A 172 -23.83 9.89 -45.26
CA PHE A 172 -22.87 9.76 -44.15
C PHE A 172 -21.50 10.35 -44.48
N ALA A 173 -21.06 10.26 -45.74
CA ALA A 173 -19.87 10.97 -46.22
C ALA A 173 -20.04 12.50 -46.15
N ALA A 174 -21.22 13.01 -46.50
CA ALA A 174 -21.51 14.44 -46.37
C ALA A 174 -21.51 14.89 -44.89
N ILE A 175 -22.06 14.10 -43.97
CA ILE A 175 -22.07 14.42 -42.54
C ILE A 175 -20.64 14.40 -41.97
N SER A 176 -19.81 13.42 -42.32
CA SER A 176 -18.43 13.36 -41.85
C SER A 176 -17.58 14.51 -42.39
N LEU A 177 -17.78 14.90 -43.65
CA LEU A 177 -17.17 16.08 -44.25
C LEU A 177 -17.63 17.38 -43.56
N MET A 178 -18.93 17.54 -43.32
CA MET A 178 -19.47 18.69 -42.59
C MET A 178 -18.91 18.77 -41.17
N TYR A 179 -18.78 17.63 -40.47
CA TYR A 179 -18.18 17.60 -39.13
C TYR A 179 -16.69 17.99 -39.16
N ALA A 180 -15.94 17.52 -40.17
CA ALA A 180 -14.54 17.90 -40.34
C ALA A 180 -14.39 19.39 -40.65
N TRP A 181 -15.21 19.94 -41.54
CA TRP A 181 -15.24 21.38 -41.83
C TRP A 181 -15.64 22.21 -40.63
N TYR A 182 -16.67 21.80 -39.89
CA TYR A 182 -17.06 22.44 -38.63
C TYR A 182 -15.89 22.48 -37.64
N LYS A 183 -15.18 21.36 -37.45
CA LYS A 183 -14.00 21.30 -36.57
C LYS A 183 -12.86 22.21 -37.05
N CYS A 184 -12.63 22.31 -38.36
CA CYS A 184 -11.65 23.22 -38.92
C CYS A 184 -12.05 24.69 -38.72
N ALA A 185 -13.31 25.04 -38.99
CA ALA A 185 -13.85 26.38 -38.78
C ALA A 185 -13.78 26.78 -37.29
N ASP A 186 -14.12 25.87 -36.38
CA ASP A 186 -14.04 26.10 -34.93
C ASP A 186 -12.59 26.36 -34.47
N LYS A 187 -11.61 25.63 -35.02
CA LYS A 187 -10.19 25.91 -34.76
C LYS A 187 -9.71 27.24 -35.35
N LEU A 188 -10.15 27.59 -36.56
CA LEU A 188 -9.82 28.88 -37.18
C LEU A 188 -10.39 30.06 -36.38
N LEU A 189 -11.63 29.97 -35.90
CA LEU A 189 -12.25 30.98 -35.04
C LEU A 189 -11.52 31.13 -33.70
N LEU A 190 -11.01 30.01 -33.15
CA LEU A 190 -10.21 30.02 -31.93
C LEU A 190 -8.84 30.67 -32.15
N ILE A 191 -8.17 30.42 -33.28
CA ILE A 191 -6.88 31.04 -33.63
C ILE A 191 -7.05 32.54 -33.94
N ASN A 192 -8.12 32.92 -34.64
CA ASN A 192 -8.43 34.32 -34.95
C ASN A 192 -8.94 35.13 -33.74
N GLY A 193 -9.03 34.52 -32.56
CA GLY A 193 -9.41 35.19 -31.31
C GLY A 193 -10.89 35.59 -31.22
N GLN A 194 -11.73 35.18 -32.17
CA GLN A 194 -13.15 35.54 -32.23
C GLN A 194 -14.04 34.61 -31.40
N LYS A 195 -13.51 33.46 -30.96
CA LYS A 195 -14.23 32.54 -30.08
C LYS A 195 -14.09 32.98 -28.62
N LEU A 196 -15.22 33.31 -27.99
CA LEU A 196 -15.31 33.54 -26.55
C LEU A 196 -14.96 32.23 -25.82
N LYS A 197 -13.77 32.19 -25.22
CA LYS A 197 -13.33 31.04 -24.42
C LYS A 197 -14.28 30.87 -23.24
N THR A 198 -14.69 29.63 -22.99
CA THR A 198 -15.54 29.33 -21.84
C THR A 198 -14.73 29.52 -20.55
N ALA A 199 -15.37 29.85 -19.42
CA ALA A 199 -14.67 30.00 -18.13
C ALA A 199 -13.78 28.79 -17.78
N LYS A 200 -14.24 27.57 -18.11
CA LYS A 200 -13.46 26.34 -17.95
C LYS A 200 -12.20 26.27 -18.83
N GLU A 201 -12.26 26.81 -20.04
CA GLU A 201 -11.12 26.86 -20.96
C GLU A 201 -10.08 27.88 -20.49
N ILE A 202 -10.54 29.04 -20.00
CA ILE A 202 -9.69 30.07 -19.41
C ILE A 202 -8.97 29.54 -18.16
N GLU A 203 -9.68 28.84 -17.27
CA GLU A 203 -9.08 28.21 -16.09
C GLU A 203 -8.03 27.17 -16.48
N LYS A 204 -8.34 26.34 -17.49
CA LYS A 204 -7.39 25.34 -18.01
C LYS A 204 -6.13 25.99 -18.59
N GLU A 205 -6.27 27.06 -19.35
CA GLU A 205 -5.12 27.81 -19.90
C GLU A 205 -4.29 28.46 -18.80
N LYS A 206 -4.92 29.11 -17.81
CA LYS A 206 -4.20 29.66 -16.66
C LYS A 206 -3.42 28.58 -15.91
N LYS A 207 -4.06 27.42 -15.68
CA LYS A 207 -3.40 26.27 -15.06
C LYS A 207 -2.22 25.78 -15.91
N GLN A 208 -2.39 25.69 -17.22
CA GLN A 208 -1.33 25.27 -18.12
C GLN A 208 -0.16 26.26 -18.15
N GLN A 209 -0.44 27.56 -18.23
CA GLN A 209 0.58 28.62 -18.16
C GLN A 209 1.35 28.57 -16.84
N LEU A 210 0.65 28.37 -15.71
CA LEU A 210 1.29 28.16 -14.42
C LEU A 210 2.17 26.91 -14.42
N MET A 211 1.68 25.78 -14.93
CA MET A 211 2.46 24.54 -15.04
C MET A 211 3.71 24.73 -15.91
N GLU A 212 3.59 25.42 -17.04
CA GLU A 212 4.70 25.73 -17.95
C GLU A 212 5.72 26.66 -17.27
N HIS A 213 5.24 27.67 -16.53
CA HIS A 213 6.08 28.57 -15.75
C HIS A 213 6.86 27.80 -14.67
N TYR A 214 6.19 26.96 -13.88
CA TYR A 214 6.86 26.10 -12.90
C TYR A 214 7.84 25.13 -13.56
N TYR A 215 7.45 24.49 -14.66
CA TYR A 215 8.30 23.58 -15.42
C TYR A 215 9.57 24.27 -15.91
N TYR A 216 9.46 25.49 -16.44
CA TYR A 216 10.59 26.28 -16.88
C TYR A 216 11.57 26.60 -15.74
N HIS A 217 11.05 26.97 -14.56
CA HIS A 217 11.91 27.23 -13.40
C HIS A 217 12.54 25.95 -12.84
N CYS A 218 11.81 24.84 -12.84
CA CYS A 218 12.32 23.54 -12.39
C CYS A 218 13.36 22.95 -13.37
N SER A 219 13.22 23.17 -14.68
CA SER A 219 14.16 22.66 -15.69
C SER A 219 15.50 23.39 -15.67
N LYS A 220 15.55 24.64 -15.20
CA LYS A 220 16.79 25.40 -15.01
C LYS A 220 17.64 24.93 -13.84
N ASN A 221 17.05 24.24 -12.86
CA ASN A 221 17.78 23.70 -11.71
C ASN A 221 17.27 22.30 -11.37
N PRO A 222 17.67 21.26 -12.13
CA PRO A 222 17.19 19.91 -11.95
C PRO A 222 17.58 19.32 -10.59
N GLU A 223 18.78 19.62 -10.08
CA GLU A 223 19.28 19.12 -8.80
C GLU A 223 18.43 19.61 -7.62
N ALA A 224 18.13 20.92 -7.57
CA ALA A 224 17.26 21.47 -6.53
C ALA A 224 15.83 20.90 -6.63
N PHE A 225 15.33 20.65 -7.84
CA PHE A 225 14.01 20.05 -8.02
C PHE A 225 13.97 18.58 -7.55
N GLU A 226 15.03 17.82 -7.79
CA GLU A 226 15.16 16.46 -7.25
C GLU A 226 15.24 16.44 -5.72
N ALA A 227 15.98 17.37 -5.11
CA ALA A 227 16.00 17.54 -3.67
C ALA A 227 14.60 17.89 -3.12
N LEU A 228 13.88 18.82 -3.75
CA LEU A 228 12.50 19.17 -3.36
C LEU A 228 11.53 17.99 -3.52
N LYS A 229 11.69 17.14 -4.53
CA LYS A 229 10.88 15.92 -4.66
C LYS A 229 11.13 14.96 -3.51
N LEU A 230 12.40 14.75 -3.15
CA LEU A 230 12.78 13.89 -2.05
C LEU A 230 12.21 14.42 -0.73
N GLU A 231 12.33 15.72 -0.48
CA GLU A 231 11.78 16.39 0.70
C GLU A 231 10.24 16.25 0.77
N ASN A 232 9.54 16.55 -0.32
CA ASN A 232 8.09 16.36 -0.41
C ASN A 232 7.67 14.91 -0.16
N PHE A 233 8.45 13.95 -0.67
CA PHE A 233 8.20 12.54 -0.43
C PHE A 233 8.36 12.17 1.05
N GLN A 234 9.42 12.66 1.71
CA GLN A 234 9.64 12.47 3.14
C GLN A 234 8.51 13.10 3.98
N ILE A 235 8.11 14.33 3.66
CA ILE A 235 7.00 15.02 4.32
C ILE A 235 5.70 14.25 4.14
N ASN A 236 5.38 13.81 2.92
CA ASN A 236 4.16 13.05 2.65
C ASN A 236 4.14 11.71 3.39
N GLN A 237 5.27 11.02 3.47
CA GLN A 237 5.38 9.82 4.30
C GLN A 237 5.18 10.13 5.78
N ALA A 238 5.79 11.20 6.29
CA ALA A 238 5.63 11.62 7.67
C ALA A 238 4.17 11.97 7.99
N ASN A 239 3.49 12.71 7.12
CA ASN A 239 2.10 13.10 7.27
C ASN A 239 1.16 11.88 7.24
N LYS A 240 1.33 10.98 6.27
CA LYS A 240 0.54 9.74 6.18
C LYS A 240 0.72 8.84 7.40
N ARG A 241 1.94 8.78 7.92
CA ARG A 241 2.23 8.06 9.17
C ARG A 241 1.56 8.74 10.36
N ASN A 242 1.67 10.05 10.50
CA ASN A 242 1.05 10.78 11.60
C ASN A 242 -0.48 10.68 11.57
N SER A 243 -1.11 10.74 10.40
CA SER A 243 -2.55 10.52 10.27
C SER A 243 -2.91 9.10 10.74
N LYS A 244 -2.16 8.09 10.29
CA LYS A 244 -2.36 6.71 10.72
C LYS A 244 -2.19 6.54 12.24
N LEU A 245 -1.17 7.15 12.83
CA LEU A 245 -0.93 7.14 14.27
C LEU A 245 -2.01 7.86 15.08
N ASN A 246 -2.73 8.81 14.48
CA ASN A 246 -3.86 9.49 15.11
C ASN A 246 -5.13 8.63 15.06
N GLU A 247 -5.27 7.78 14.05
CA GLU A 247 -6.38 6.84 13.91
C GLU A 247 -6.21 5.55 14.75
N MET A 248 -4.98 5.22 15.15
CA MET A 248 -4.70 4.02 15.94
C MET A 248 -5.27 4.08 17.36
N LYS A 249 -5.82 2.96 17.82
CA LYS A 249 -6.23 2.79 19.22
C LYS A 249 -4.99 2.77 20.13
N SER A 250 -4.96 3.65 21.12
CA SER A 250 -3.90 3.71 22.13
C SER A 250 -4.23 2.80 23.30
N PHE A 251 -3.31 1.92 23.67
CA PHE A 251 -3.41 1.12 24.89
C PHE A 251 -2.09 1.21 25.66
N PRO A 252 -2.08 1.45 26.97
CA PRO A 252 -0.86 1.34 27.77
C PRO A 252 -0.44 -0.13 27.90
N LEU A 253 0.86 -0.38 28.02
CA LEU A 253 1.40 -1.69 28.41
C LEU A 253 1.38 -1.75 29.94
N GLU A 254 0.59 -2.65 30.50
CA GLU A 254 0.64 -2.94 31.93
C GLU A 254 1.95 -3.67 32.23
N GLN A 255 2.82 -3.04 33.04
CA GLN A 255 4.00 -3.67 33.59
C GLN A 255 3.57 -4.46 34.83
N ASN A 256 3.53 -5.80 34.73
CA ASN A 256 3.46 -6.70 35.87
C ASN A 256 4.86 -7.20 36.21
#